data_AF-A0A6H5KT25-F1
#
_entry.id   AF-A0A6H5KT25-F1
#
_cell.length_a   1.000
_cell.length_b   1.000
_cell.length_c   1.000
_cell.angle_alpha   90.00
_cell.angle_beta   90.00
_cell.angle_gamma   90.00
#
_symmetry.space_group_name_H-M   'P 1'
#
loop_
_entity.id
_entity.type
_entity.pdbx_description
1 polymer ?
#
loop_
_entity_poly.entity_id
_entity_poly.type
_entity_poly.pdbx_seq_one_letter_code
_entity_poly.pdbx_strand_id
1 'polypeptide(L)'
;MPYRRMFAGRRGCTINDLMDQDFDRKVTRSKKRPLTSGELGNTHAIAFLGAQLTLYVAGLFSLNVECIKLGLAVLPLAALGVIFSWGVIMRWAAVHGSASWEHVLPLYGTGVCWALVYDTLYGHQDKADDKRLGIRSTALLFGDRTKPILDGFAVAVVGLLVATGIAAGLP
;
A
#
# COMPACT_ATOMS: atom_id res chain seq x y z
N MET A 1 23.99 -16.61 -4.14
CA MET A 1 22.76 -16.49 -3.33
C MET A 1 21.61 -16.09 -4.24
N PRO A 2 20.55 -16.90 -4.43
CA PRO A 2 19.52 -16.59 -5.40
C PRO A 2 18.49 -15.66 -4.75
N TYR A 3 18.55 -14.37 -5.09
CA TYR A 3 17.48 -13.40 -4.83
C TYR A 3 16.27 -13.77 -5.71
N ARG A 4 15.55 -14.83 -5.31
CA ARG A 4 14.22 -15.21 -5.85
C ARG A 4 13.17 -14.96 -4.78
N ARG A 5 12.86 -13.71 -4.48
CA ARG A 5 11.72 -13.27 -3.66
C ARG A 5 11.42 -11.84 -4.11
N MET A 6 10.21 -11.32 -4.23
CA MET A 6 8.82 -11.71 -4.05
C MET A 6 8.07 -10.68 -4.94
N PHE A 7 6.76 -10.70 -5.07
CA PHE A 7 6.09 -9.49 -5.57
C PHE A 7 6.49 -8.35 -4.63
N ALA A 8 7.27 -7.39 -5.13
CA ALA A 8 7.64 -6.21 -4.37
C ALA A 8 6.39 -5.34 -4.25
N GLY A 9 5.49 -5.74 -3.35
CA GLY A 9 4.47 -4.81 -2.88
C GLY A 9 5.24 -3.65 -2.27
N ARG A 10 4.99 -2.43 -2.76
CA ARG A 10 5.53 -1.23 -2.14
C ARG A 10 5.08 -1.27 -0.67
N ARG A 11 5.98 -1.30 0.28
CA ARG A 11 5.69 -1.13 1.72
C ARG A 11 5.68 0.39 2.00
N GLY A 12 5.40 0.84 3.22
CA GLY A 12 5.41 2.28 3.53
C GLY A 12 6.75 2.97 3.20
N CYS A 13 6.75 4.30 3.09
CA CYS A 13 7.86 5.09 2.52
C CYS A 13 9.23 4.79 3.16
N THR A 14 9.37 4.91 4.48
CA THR A 14 10.67 4.69 5.16
C THR A 14 11.11 3.21 5.14
N ILE A 15 10.17 2.27 5.23
CA ILE A 15 10.47 0.83 5.19
C ILE A 15 10.94 0.43 3.79
N ASN A 16 10.32 0.96 2.72
CA ASN A 16 10.81 0.75 1.36
C ASN A 16 12.19 1.31 1.17
N ASP A 17 12.43 2.56 1.58
CA ASP A 17 13.73 3.17 1.35
C ASP A 17 14.85 2.44 2.12
N LEU A 18 14.55 1.82 3.27
CA LEU A 18 15.48 0.95 4.00
C LEU A 18 15.72 -0.41 3.31
N MET A 19 14.67 -1.01 2.72
CA MET A 19 14.76 -2.35 2.13
C MET A 19 15.24 -2.35 0.66
N ASP A 20 15.01 -1.26 -0.06
CA ASP A 20 15.21 -1.20 -1.52
C ASP A 20 16.57 -0.57 -1.91
N GLN A 21 17.41 -0.18 -0.93
CA GLN A 21 18.68 0.53 -1.16
C GLN A 21 19.57 -0.12 -2.25
N ASP A 22 19.76 -1.44 -2.21
CA ASP A 22 20.62 -2.16 -3.17
C ASP A 22 20.05 -2.18 -4.59
N PHE A 23 18.73 -2.15 -4.71
CA PHE A 23 18.03 -2.08 -6.00
C PHE A 23 18.03 -0.65 -6.52
N ASP A 24 17.71 0.31 -5.66
CA ASP A 24 17.65 1.72 -6.00
C ASP A 24 18.99 2.27 -6.50
N ARG A 25 20.12 1.77 -5.99
CA ARG A 25 21.46 2.11 -6.51
C ARG A 25 21.62 1.81 -8.01
N LYS A 26 20.88 0.83 -8.53
CA LYS A 26 20.98 0.34 -9.92
C LYS A 26 19.99 1.04 -10.87
N VAL A 27 19.05 1.81 -10.34
CA VAL A 27 17.98 2.47 -11.11
C VAL A 27 18.27 3.97 -11.23
N THR A 28 18.30 4.48 -12.47
CA THR A 28 18.65 5.88 -12.75
C THR A 28 17.78 6.88 -11.98
N ARG A 29 16.49 6.55 -11.81
CA ARG A 29 15.51 7.37 -11.10
C ARG A 29 15.74 7.42 -9.58
N SER A 30 16.09 6.30 -8.94
CA SER A 30 16.14 6.19 -7.48
C SER A 30 17.54 6.16 -6.87
N LYS A 31 18.62 6.09 -7.68
CA LYS A 31 20.00 6.14 -7.18
C LYS A 31 20.37 7.37 -6.34
N LYS A 32 19.60 8.46 -6.47
CA LYS A 32 19.78 9.72 -5.72
C LYS A 32 18.90 9.82 -4.46
N ARG A 33 18.13 8.78 -4.10
CA ARG A 33 17.34 8.81 -2.86
C ARG A 33 18.28 8.96 -1.65
N PRO A 34 17.92 9.70 -0.59
CA PRO A 34 18.83 10.02 0.51
C PRO A 34 19.50 8.82 1.18
N LEU A 35 18.75 7.73 1.41
CA LEU A 35 19.30 6.49 1.97
C LEU A 35 20.17 5.72 0.97
N THR A 36 19.86 5.82 -0.31
CA THR A 36 20.57 5.12 -1.40
C THR A 36 21.88 5.83 -1.74
N SER A 37 21.89 7.16 -1.76
CA SER A 37 23.08 8.00 -2.01
C SER A 37 24.01 8.09 -0.79
N GLY A 38 23.51 7.74 0.40
CA GLY A 38 24.26 7.85 1.65
C GLY A 38 24.21 9.25 2.29
N GLU A 39 23.41 10.17 1.74
CA GLU A 39 23.11 11.47 2.36
C GLU A 39 22.43 11.31 3.73
N LEU A 40 21.68 10.22 3.91
CA LEU A 40 21.08 9.84 5.19
C LEU A 40 21.58 8.45 5.61
N GLY A 41 22.00 8.31 6.86
CA GLY A 41 22.37 7.01 7.43
C GLY A 41 21.16 6.18 7.87
N ASN A 42 21.28 4.84 7.81
CA ASN A 42 20.21 3.92 8.20
C ASN A 42 19.72 4.13 9.64
N THR A 43 20.61 4.53 10.57
CA THR A 43 20.24 4.86 11.95
C THR A 43 19.21 5.99 12.02
N HIS A 44 19.38 7.04 11.22
CA HIS A 44 18.43 8.16 11.18
C HIS A 44 17.07 7.73 10.63
N ALA A 45 17.06 6.90 9.60
CA ALA A 45 15.82 6.38 9.05
C ALA A 45 15.10 5.41 10.01
N ILE A 46 15.83 4.57 10.73
CA ILE A 46 15.25 3.71 11.77
C ILE A 46 14.70 4.54 12.93
N ALA A 47 15.44 5.57 13.37
CA ALA A 47 14.94 6.49 14.39
C ALA A 47 13.68 7.23 13.92
N PHE A 48 13.66 7.69 12.67
CA PHE A 48 12.50 8.32 12.05
C PHE A 48 11.31 7.36 11.91
N LEU A 49 11.55 6.09 11.55
CA LEU A 49 10.53 5.06 11.52
C LEU A 49 9.97 4.80 12.94
N GLY A 50 10.84 4.69 13.94
CA GLY A 50 10.45 4.55 15.35
C GLY A 50 9.58 5.71 15.83
N ALA A 51 9.94 6.95 15.46
CA ALA A 51 9.13 8.13 15.75
C ALA A 51 7.74 8.07 15.08
N GLN A 52 7.67 7.71 13.79
CA GLN A 52 6.40 7.55 13.06
C GLN A 52 5.49 6.50 13.72
N LEU A 53 6.05 5.32 14.06
CA LEU A 53 5.29 4.25 14.71
C LEU A 53 4.84 4.64 16.12
N THR A 54 5.69 5.35 16.87
CA THR A 54 5.34 5.84 18.20
C THR A 54 4.19 6.84 18.14
N LEU A 55 4.24 7.81 17.22
CA LEU A 55 3.17 8.78 17.00
C LEU A 55 1.87 8.10 16.56
N TYR A 56 1.97 7.10 15.67
CA TYR A 56 0.81 6.30 15.26
C TYR A 56 0.16 5.59 16.47
N VAL A 57 0.94 4.86 17.26
CA VAL A 57 0.45 4.14 18.44
C VAL A 57 -0.10 5.10 19.50
N ALA A 58 0.58 6.22 19.76
CA ALA A 58 0.09 7.25 20.68
C ALA A 58 -1.27 7.82 20.23
N GLY A 59 -1.43 8.06 18.93
CA GLY A 59 -2.71 8.47 18.34
C GLY A 59 -3.81 7.44 18.50
N LEU A 60 -3.50 6.13 18.41
CA LEU A 60 -4.49 5.06 18.62
C LEU A 60 -5.12 5.11 20.01
N PHE A 61 -4.34 5.41 21.05
CA PHE A 61 -4.85 5.51 22.42
C PHE A 61 -5.79 6.72 22.64
N SER A 62 -5.84 7.65 21.69
CA SER A 62 -6.81 8.76 21.69
C SER A 62 -8.16 8.37 21.03
N LEU A 63 -8.27 7.15 20.51
CA LEU A 63 -9.46 6.63 19.83
C LEU A 63 -10.16 5.57 20.69
N ASN A 64 -11.31 5.08 20.19
CA ASN A 64 -12.04 4.01 20.87
C ASN A 64 -11.30 2.66 20.78
N VAL A 65 -11.74 1.73 21.64
CA VAL A 65 -11.14 0.39 21.77
C VAL A 65 -11.13 -0.39 20.46
N GLU A 66 -12.15 -0.18 19.61
CA GLU A 66 -12.22 -0.88 18.32
C GLU A 66 -11.13 -0.39 17.35
N CYS A 67 -10.89 0.93 17.29
CA CYS A 67 -9.75 1.49 16.57
C CYS A 67 -8.41 0.96 17.08
N ILE A 68 -8.24 0.77 18.39
CA ILE A 68 -6.99 0.22 18.94
C ILE A 68 -6.78 -1.21 18.42
N LYS A 69 -7.81 -2.07 18.49
CA LYS A 69 -7.71 -3.45 17.99
C LYS A 69 -7.39 -3.49 16.49
N LEU A 70 -8.13 -2.73 15.69
CA LEU A 70 -7.97 -2.68 14.23
C LEU A 70 -6.63 -2.06 13.82
N GLY A 71 -6.17 -1.05 14.56
CA GLY A 71 -4.90 -0.38 14.32
C GLY A 71 -3.70 -1.27 14.63
N LEU A 72 -3.76 -2.08 15.70
CA LEU A 72 -2.72 -3.05 15.98
C LEU A 72 -2.72 -4.22 14.97
N ALA A 73 -3.90 -4.62 14.48
CA ALA A 73 -4.04 -5.71 13.50
C ALA A 73 -3.40 -5.42 12.13
N VAL A 74 -3.21 -4.15 11.75
CA VAL A 74 -2.63 -3.77 10.45
C VAL A 74 -1.09 -3.78 10.46
N LEU A 75 -0.45 -3.65 11.62
CA LEU A 75 1.01 -3.58 11.75
C LEU A 75 1.79 -4.72 11.08
N PRO A 76 1.36 -6.00 11.11
CA PRO A 76 2.09 -7.08 10.46
C PRO A 76 1.86 -7.17 8.94
N LEU A 77 0.95 -6.38 8.37
CA LEU A 77 0.61 -6.49 6.95
C LEU A 77 1.69 -5.83 6.08
N ALA A 78 1.97 -6.43 4.92
CA ALA A 78 3.09 -6.05 4.05
C ALA A 78 2.68 -5.62 2.62
N ALA A 79 1.39 -5.37 2.37
CA ALA A 79 0.89 -5.04 1.03
C ALA A 79 0.31 -3.61 0.95
N LEU A 80 0.82 -2.78 0.04
CA LEU A 80 0.45 -1.34 -0.07
C LEU A 80 -1.06 -1.12 -0.10
N GLY A 81 -1.76 -1.75 -1.03
CA GLY A 81 -3.20 -1.53 -1.23
C GLY A 81 -4.03 -1.95 -0.02
N VAL A 82 -3.60 -3.01 0.68
CA VAL A 82 -4.26 -3.54 1.88
C VAL A 82 -4.07 -2.59 3.06
N ILE A 83 -2.84 -2.09 3.25
CA ILE A 83 -2.47 -1.18 4.35
C ILE A 83 -3.06 0.21 4.10
N PHE A 84 -2.92 0.76 2.90
CA PHE A 84 -3.33 2.12 2.58
C PHE A 84 -4.86 2.27 2.66
N SER A 85 -5.60 1.25 2.24
CA SER A 85 -7.07 1.25 2.32
C SER A 85 -7.58 1.00 3.75
N TRP A 86 -6.75 0.52 4.67
CA TRP A 86 -7.14 0.22 6.06
C TRP A 86 -7.66 1.45 6.82
N GLY A 87 -7.26 2.64 6.38
CA GLY A 87 -7.78 3.90 6.89
C GLY A 87 -9.31 4.04 6.78
N VAL A 88 -9.95 3.38 5.82
CA VAL A 88 -11.42 3.36 5.68
C VAL A 88 -12.06 2.64 6.87
N ILE A 89 -11.54 1.47 7.22
CA ILE A 89 -12.02 0.65 8.35
C ILE A 89 -11.81 1.42 9.66
N MET A 90 -10.62 1.99 9.85
CA MET A 90 -10.28 2.80 11.01
C MET A 90 -11.18 4.02 11.16
N ARG A 91 -11.45 4.74 10.07
CA ARG A 91 -12.31 5.94 10.10
C ARG A 91 -13.75 5.59 10.46
N TRP A 92 -14.29 4.50 9.92
CA TRP A 92 -15.65 4.06 10.27
C TRP A 92 -15.74 3.69 11.75
N ALA A 93 -14.81 2.85 12.22
CA ALA A 93 -14.73 2.44 13.61
C ALA A 93 -14.57 3.64 14.56
N ALA A 94 -13.81 4.66 14.17
CA ALA A 94 -13.61 5.87 14.98
C ALA A 94 -14.92 6.63 15.25
N VAL A 95 -15.83 6.68 14.28
CA VAL A 95 -17.10 7.42 14.36
C VAL A 95 -18.20 6.58 15.00
N HIS A 96 -18.31 5.29 14.65
CA HIS A 96 -19.44 4.44 15.03
C HIS A 96 -19.14 3.46 16.18
N GLY A 97 -17.89 3.37 16.62
CA GLY A 97 -17.46 2.47 17.70
C GLY A 97 -17.48 0.97 17.33
N SER A 98 -17.79 0.62 16.08
CA SER A 98 -17.83 -0.74 15.57
C SER A 98 -17.49 -0.77 14.07
N ALA A 99 -17.07 -1.92 13.55
CA ALA A 99 -16.87 -2.12 12.11
C ALA A 99 -18.11 -2.77 11.48
N SER A 100 -19.01 -1.95 10.92
CA SER A 100 -20.15 -2.44 10.15
C SER A 100 -19.67 -2.92 8.78
N TRP A 101 -19.23 -4.17 8.72
CA TRP A 101 -18.54 -4.73 7.55
C TRP A 101 -19.34 -4.60 6.24
N GLU A 102 -20.67 -4.63 6.31
CA GLU A 102 -21.53 -4.43 5.14
C GLU A 102 -21.33 -3.07 4.43
N HIS A 103 -21.02 -2.02 5.18
CA HIS A 103 -20.77 -0.67 4.65
C HIS A 103 -19.30 -0.47 4.30
N VAL A 104 -18.42 -0.98 5.17
CA VAL A 104 -16.99 -0.70 5.14
C VAL A 104 -16.26 -1.56 4.11
N LEU A 105 -16.66 -2.82 3.96
CA LEU A 105 -15.94 -3.78 3.12
C LEU A 105 -15.99 -3.43 1.63
N PRO A 106 -17.14 -3.01 1.05
CA PRO A 106 -17.17 -2.56 -0.33
C PRO A 106 -16.24 -1.36 -0.55
N LEU A 107 -16.31 -0.36 0.33
CA LEU A 107 -15.48 0.85 0.24
C LEU A 107 -13.99 0.56 0.43
N TYR A 108 -13.64 -0.35 1.34
CA TYR A 108 -12.28 -0.85 1.50
C TYR A 108 -11.79 -1.55 0.23
N GLY A 109 -12.62 -2.40 -0.37
CA GLY A 109 -12.34 -3.07 -1.64
C GLY A 109 -12.06 -2.10 -2.78
N THR A 110 -12.82 -0.98 -2.85
CA THR A 110 -12.56 0.11 -3.80
C THR A 110 -11.13 0.61 -3.70
N GLY A 111 -10.66 0.90 -2.48
CA GLY A 111 -9.29 1.36 -2.25
C GLY A 111 -8.24 0.35 -2.70
N VAL A 112 -8.46 -0.95 -2.42
CA VAL A 112 -7.55 -2.04 -2.81
C VAL A 112 -7.50 -2.18 -4.34
N CYS A 113 -8.65 -2.20 -5.01
CA CYS A 113 -8.72 -2.28 -6.48
C CYS A 113 -8.08 -1.06 -7.14
N TRP A 114 -8.34 0.14 -6.63
CA TRP A 114 -7.72 1.37 -7.12
C TRP A 114 -6.20 1.36 -6.94
N ALA A 115 -5.71 0.91 -5.78
CA ALA A 115 -4.28 0.77 -5.52
C ALA A 115 -3.63 -0.17 -6.53
N LEU A 116 -4.26 -1.27 -6.91
CA LEU A 116 -3.76 -2.18 -7.94
C LEU A 116 -3.71 -1.54 -9.33
N VAL A 117 -4.73 -0.75 -9.70
CA VAL A 117 -4.75 0.02 -10.96
C VAL A 117 -3.59 1.01 -10.97
N TYR A 118 -3.49 1.82 -9.92
CA TYR A 118 -2.46 2.83 -9.78
C TYR A 118 -1.05 2.22 -9.78
N ASP A 119 -0.78 1.23 -8.92
CA ASP A 119 0.56 0.63 -8.80
C ASP A 119 0.99 -0.03 -10.11
N THR A 120 0.06 -0.67 -10.82
CA THR A 120 0.37 -1.32 -12.10
C THR A 120 0.64 -0.29 -13.20
N LEU A 121 -0.13 0.80 -13.25
CA LEU A 121 0.09 1.88 -14.21
C LEU A 121 1.48 2.50 -14.02
N TYR A 122 1.86 2.80 -12.78
CA TYR A 122 3.20 3.29 -12.46
C TYR A 122 4.28 2.23 -12.71
N GLY A 123 3.99 0.95 -12.45
CA GLY A 123 4.91 -0.16 -12.74
C GLY A 123 5.29 -0.28 -14.21
N HIS A 124 4.45 0.17 -15.16
CA HIS A 124 4.82 0.18 -16.58
C HIS A 124 5.96 1.14 -16.90
N GLN A 125 6.17 2.19 -16.11
CA GLN A 125 7.30 3.12 -16.29
C GLN A 125 8.62 2.47 -15.89
N ASP A 126 8.60 1.58 -14.90
CA ASP A 126 9.79 0.88 -14.39
C ASP A 126 10.00 -0.49 -15.09
N LYS A 127 9.13 -0.88 -16.05
CA LYS A 127 9.09 -2.23 -16.65
C LYS A 127 10.41 -2.71 -17.26
N ALA A 128 11.15 -1.81 -17.92
CA ALA A 128 12.44 -2.14 -18.53
C ALA A 128 13.51 -2.45 -17.47
N ASP A 129 13.57 -1.62 -16.41
CA ASP A 129 14.49 -1.79 -15.29
C ASP A 129 14.11 -3.01 -14.45
N ASP A 130 12.82 -3.22 -14.19
CA ASP A 130 12.31 -4.41 -13.50
C ASP A 130 12.74 -5.69 -14.22
N LYS A 131 12.59 -5.73 -15.56
CA LYS A 131 12.99 -6.87 -16.38
C LYS A 131 14.50 -7.11 -16.31
N ARG A 132 15.30 -6.03 -16.38
CA ARG A 132 16.76 -6.09 -16.29
C ARG A 132 17.25 -6.57 -14.92
N LEU A 133 16.58 -6.15 -13.85
CA LEU A 133 16.93 -6.45 -12.47
C LEU A 133 16.27 -7.74 -11.93
N GLY A 134 15.39 -8.37 -12.73
CA GLY A 134 14.68 -9.60 -12.34
C GLY A 134 13.59 -9.38 -11.28
N ILE A 135 13.08 -8.15 -11.16
CA ILE A 135 12.02 -7.78 -10.22
C ILE A 135 10.68 -8.29 -10.75
N ARG A 136 9.83 -8.83 -9.87
CA ARG A 136 8.48 -9.29 -10.22
C ARG A 136 7.46 -8.20 -9.92
N SER A 137 7.17 -7.36 -10.91
CA SER A 137 6.11 -6.33 -10.83
C SER A 137 4.80 -6.78 -11.49
N THR A 138 3.69 -6.15 -11.13
CA THR A 138 2.39 -6.42 -11.77
C THR A 138 2.39 -6.06 -13.25
N ALA A 139 3.17 -5.05 -13.66
CA ALA A 139 3.36 -4.68 -15.06
C ALA A 139 4.04 -5.78 -15.90
N LEU A 140 4.95 -6.56 -15.29
CA LEU A 140 5.54 -7.74 -15.90
C LEU A 140 4.62 -8.96 -15.82
N LEU A 141 3.93 -9.14 -14.69
CA LEU A 141 2.98 -10.25 -14.49
C LEU A 141 1.82 -10.20 -15.49
N PHE A 142 1.21 -9.03 -15.66
CA PHE A 142 0.03 -8.86 -16.51
C PHE A 142 0.39 -8.79 -18.00
N GLY A 143 1.63 -8.38 -18.32
CA GLY A 143 2.15 -8.36 -19.68
C GLY A 143 1.18 -7.67 -20.66
N ASP A 144 0.85 -8.35 -21.75
CA ASP A 144 -0.04 -7.84 -22.80
C ASP A 144 -1.51 -7.78 -22.35
N ARG A 145 -1.87 -8.51 -21.28
CA ARG A 145 -3.21 -8.47 -20.68
C ARG A 145 -3.39 -7.35 -19.66
N THR A 146 -2.44 -6.42 -19.54
CA THR A 146 -2.55 -5.29 -18.60
C THR A 146 -3.88 -4.57 -18.77
N LYS A 147 -4.21 -4.09 -19.98
CA LYS A 147 -5.44 -3.31 -20.22
C LYS A 147 -6.70 -4.03 -19.74
N PRO A 148 -7.04 -5.24 -20.22
CA PRO A 148 -8.26 -5.91 -19.78
C PRO A 148 -8.28 -6.23 -18.28
N ILE A 149 -7.12 -6.48 -17.65
CA ILE A 149 -7.05 -6.70 -16.21
C ILE A 149 -7.32 -5.40 -15.44
N LEU A 150 -6.74 -4.28 -15.87
CA LEU A 150 -6.97 -2.97 -15.25
C LEU A 150 -8.40 -2.47 -15.48
N ASP A 151 -8.98 -2.73 -16.65
CA ASP A 151 -10.38 -2.44 -16.93
C ASP A 151 -11.29 -3.23 -15.97
N GLY A 152 -10.98 -4.51 -15.72
CA GLY A 152 -11.68 -5.32 -14.72
C GLY A 152 -11.61 -4.72 -13.31
N PHE A 153 -10.43 -4.27 -12.88
CA PHE A 153 -10.29 -3.58 -11.58
C PHE A 153 -11.01 -2.23 -11.55
N ALA A 154 -11.03 -1.47 -12.64
CA ALA A 154 -11.74 -0.20 -12.73
C ALA A 154 -13.27 -0.40 -12.67
N VAL A 155 -13.79 -1.42 -13.36
CA VAL A 155 -15.21 -1.82 -13.23
C VAL A 155 -15.52 -2.24 -11.79
N ALA A 156 -14.63 -3.01 -11.15
CA ALA A 156 -14.79 -3.38 -9.75
C ALA A 156 -14.81 -2.16 -8.82
N VAL A 157 -13.95 -1.16 -9.04
CA VAL A 157 -13.95 0.12 -8.30
C VAL A 157 -15.33 0.79 -8.39
N VAL A 158 -15.89 0.92 -9.59
CA VAL A 158 -17.21 1.54 -9.78
C VAL A 158 -18.31 0.70 -9.11
N GLY A 159 -18.31 -0.62 -9.31
CA GLY A 159 -19.30 -1.52 -8.72
C GLY A 159 -19.27 -1.51 -7.18
N LEU A 160 -18.08 -1.47 -6.58
CA LEU A 160 -17.90 -1.42 -5.12
C LEU A 160 -18.29 -0.05 -4.54
N LEU A 161 -18.06 1.04 -5.27
CA LEU A 161 -18.58 2.37 -4.90
C LEU A 161 -20.10 2.41 -4.93
N VAL A 162 -20.73 1.86 -5.98
CA VAL A 162 -22.18 1.75 -6.05
C VAL A 162 -22.73 0.88 -4.91
N ALA A 163 -22.11 -0.27 -4.64
CA ALA A 163 -22.49 -1.13 -3.52
C ALA A 163 -22.36 -0.41 -2.16
N THR A 164 -21.32 0.41 -1.99
CA THR A 164 -21.16 1.27 -0.80
C THR A 164 -22.31 2.26 -0.69
N GLY A 165 -22.68 2.92 -1.80
CA GLY A 165 -23.78 3.88 -1.83
C GLY A 165 -25.12 3.24 -1.46
N ILE A 166 -25.43 2.09 -2.06
CA ILE A 166 -26.63 1.31 -1.75
C ILE A 166 -26.65 0.89 -0.28
N ALA A 167 -25.54 0.35 0.25
CA ALA A 167 -25.45 -0.04 1.65
C ALA A 167 -25.64 1.16 2.60
N ALA A 168 -25.15 2.33 2.22
CA ALA A 168 -25.31 3.57 2.98
C ALA A 168 -26.69 4.25 2.80
N GLY A 169 -27.59 3.69 2.00
CA GLY A 169 -28.90 4.28 1.72
C GLY A 169 -28.82 5.57 0.89
N LEU A 170 -27.74 5.77 0.14
CA LEU A 170 -27.61 6.90 -0.79
C LEU A 170 -28.45 6.61 -2.05
N PRO A 171 -29.11 7.65 -2.61
CA PRO A 171 -29.98 7.52 -3.78
C PRO A 171 -29.24 7.14 -5.06
#